data_AF-A0A3Q8HKJ9-F1
#
_entry.id   AF-A0A3Q8HKJ9-F1
#
_cell.length_a   1.000
_cell.length_b   1.000
_cell.length_c   1.000
_cell.angle_alpha   90.00
_cell.angle_beta   90.00
_cell.angle_gamma   90.00
#
_symmetry.space_group_name_H-M   'P 1'
#
loop_
_entity.id
_entity.type
_entity.pdbx_description
1 polymer ?
#
loop_
_entity_poly.entity_id
_entity_poly.type
_entity_poly.pdbx_seq_one_letter_code
_entity_poly.pdbx_strand_id
1 'polypeptide(L)'
;MRKLWIAMLSSTLLFSSTLLAQGLEGDMDILKGAYRTVQKTDDKAEMVKALTDMRSAAENAKTQTPDKLEGQAAGSAEMKDYRAQLDKLIGQIDTSLKLANSGDLSGAKEEAKKFAATRDEGHKKFR
;
A
#
# COMPACT_ATOMS: atom_id res chain seq x y z
N MET A 1 -10.06 -46.16 -8.28
CA MET A 1 -10.26 -45.00 -9.16
C MET A 1 -11.63 -44.39 -8.91
N ARG A 2 -11.67 -43.13 -8.44
CA ARG A 2 -12.58 -42.03 -8.85
C ARG A 2 -12.71 -41.03 -7.70
N LYS A 3 -12.10 -39.88 -7.93
CA LYS A 3 -12.00 -38.69 -7.09
C LYS A 3 -13.38 -38.01 -7.00
N LEU A 4 -13.81 -37.64 -5.81
CA LEU A 4 -14.88 -36.67 -5.61
C LEU A 4 -14.23 -35.37 -5.17
N TRP A 5 -14.16 -34.42 -6.09
CA TRP A 5 -13.60 -33.09 -5.86
C TRP A 5 -14.64 -32.27 -5.12
N ILE A 6 -14.27 -31.78 -3.94
CA ILE A 6 -15.01 -30.75 -3.20
C ILE A 6 -14.76 -29.43 -3.92
N ALA A 7 -15.72 -28.97 -4.72
CA ALA A 7 -15.73 -27.62 -5.25
C ALA A 7 -16.37 -26.70 -4.21
N MET A 8 -15.54 -26.08 -3.37
CA MET A 8 -15.95 -25.04 -2.44
C MET A 8 -16.11 -23.75 -3.25
N LEU A 9 -17.35 -23.39 -3.56
CA LEU A 9 -17.70 -22.16 -4.26
C LEU A 9 -17.63 -21.00 -3.27
N SER A 10 -16.45 -20.42 -3.10
CA SER A 10 -16.24 -19.24 -2.27
C SER A 10 -16.85 -18.01 -2.94
N SER A 11 -17.91 -17.46 -2.34
CA SER A 11 -18.53 -16.19 -2.72
C SER A 11 -17.50 -15.09 -2.86
N THR A 12 -17.32 -14.57 -4.07
CA THR A 12 -16.63 -13.29 -4.29
C THR A 12 -17.55 -12.16 -3.84
N LEU A 13 -17.32 -11.68 -2.62
CA LEU A 13 -17.74 -10.36 -2.18
C LEU A 13 -17.04 -9.32 -3.05
N LEU A 14 -17.74 -8.80 -4.06
CA LEU A 14 -17.34 -7.61 -4.79
C LEU A 14 -17.56 -6.40 -3.88
N PHE A 15 -16.56 -6.06 -3.06
CA PHE A 15 -16.51 -4.75 -2.43
C PHE A 15 -16.15 -3.72 -3.49
N SER A 16 -17.17 -3.05 -4.02
CA SER A 16 -17.02 -1.77 -4.72
C SER A 16 -16.49 -0.75 -3.71
N SER A 17 -15.19 -0.51 -3.70
CA SER A 17 -14.58 0.54 -2.87
C SER A 17 -14.93 1.90 -3.46
N THR A 18 -15.95 2.54 -2.88
CA THR A 18 -16.11 3.98 -2.98
C THR A 18 -14.89 4.65 -2.35
N LEU A 19 -14.09 5.34 -3.16
CA LEU A 19 -13.02 6.21 -2.66
C LEU A 19 -13.68 7.43 -1.99
N LEU A 20 -14.09 7.26 -0.73
CA LEU A 20 -14.30 8.39 0.17
C LEU A 20 -12.94 9.06 0.36
N ALA A 21 -12.89 10.39 0.38
CA ALA A 21 -11.70 11.11 0.81
C ALA A 21 -11.44 10.74 2.28
N GLN A 22 -10.52 9.80 2.50
CA GLN A 22 -10.13 9.34 3.83
C GLN A 22 -9.12 10.32 4.41
N GLY A 23 -9.22 10.59 5.72
CA GLY A 23 -8.16 11.28 6.46
C GLY A 23 -6.91 10.41 6.56
N LEU A 24 -5.81 11.00 7.02
CA LEU A 24 -4.47 10.38 7.01
C LEU A 24 -4.45 9.03 7.74
N GLU A 25 -5.20 8.91 8.84
CA GLU A 25 -5.34 7.66 9.58
C GLU A 25 -5.94 6.54 8.71
N GLY A 26 -6.97 6.84 7.92
CA GLY A 26 -7.59 5.87 7.01
C GLY A 26 -6.64 5.40 5.92
N ASP A 27 -5.89 6.33 5.31
CA ASP A 27 -4.85 5.98 4.33
C ASP A 27 -3.78 5.05 4.94
N MET A 28 -3.36 5.32 6.18
CA MET A 28 -2.38 4.50 6.90
C MET A 28 -2.92 3.10 7.23
N ASP A 29 -4.22 2.98 7.52
CA ASP A 29 -4.87 1.70 7.73
C ASP A 29 -4.97 0.89 6.42
N ILE A 30 -5.27 1.53 5.29
CA ILE A 30 -5.21 0.88 3.97
C ILE A 30 -3.79 0.39 3.70
N LEU A 31 -2.77 1.25 3.84
CA LEU A 31 -1.36 0.89 3.62
C LEU A 31 -0.97 -0.33 4.45
N LYS A 32 -1.33 -0.35 5.73
CA LYS A 32 -1.05 -1.47 6.65
C LYS A 32 -1.81 -2.74 6.27
N GLY A 33 -3.08 -2.64 5.93
CA GLY A 33 -3.93 -3.76 5.54
C GLY A 33 -3.44 -4.41 4.25
N ALA A 34 -3.31 -3.61 3.19
CA ALA A 34 -2.85 -4.06 1.90
C ALA A 34 -1.41 -4.58 1.92
N TYR A 35 -0.51 -3.99 2.71
CA TYR A 35 0.83 -4.53 2.88
C TYR A 35 0.84 -5.96 3.43
N ARG A 36 -0.03 -6.26 4.42
CA ARG A 36 -0.18 -7.63 4.94
C ARG A 36 -0.69 -8.59 3.87
N THR A 37 -1.56 -8.13 2.97
CA THR A 37 -2.01 -8.92 1.82
C THR A 37 -0.86 -9.21 0.88
N VAL A 38 -0.08 -8.19 0.47
CA VAL A 38 1.10 -8.35 -0.41
C VAL A 38 2.07 -9.39 0.14
N GLN A 39 2.33 -9.38 1.45
CA GLN A 39 3.24 -10.33 2.09
C GLN A 39 2.75 -11.78 2.05
N LYS A 40 1.43 -12.01 2.01
CA LYS A 40 0.83 -13.34 2.24
C LYS A 40 0.22 -13.96 0.99
N THR A 41 -0.36 -13.16 0.10
CA THR A 41 -1.12 -13.69 -1.03
C THR A 41 -0.19 -14.29 -2.09
N ASP A 42 -0.62 -15.40 -2.68
CA ASP A 42 0.00 -15.99 -3.88
C ASP A 42 -0.91 -15.79 -5.12
N ASP A 43 -2.01 -15.05 -4.98
CA ASP A 43 -2.90 -14.71 -6.07
C ASP A 43 -2.45 -13.39 -6.73
N LYS A 44 -2.28 -13.43 -8.06
CA LYS A 44 -1.81 -12.27 -8.83
C LYS A 44 -2.80 -11.11 -8.76
N ALA A 45 -4.10 -11.38 -8.86
CA ALA A 45 -5.11 -10.32 -8.87
C ALA A 45 -5.21 -9.65 -7.50
N GLU A 46 -5.16 -10.43 -6.42
CA GLU A 46 -5.13 -9.94 -5.05
C GLU A 46 -3.87 -9.11 -4.77
N MET A 47 -2.69 -9.57 -5.22
CA MET A 47 -1.44 -8.81 -5.07
C MET A 47 -1.47 -7.49 -5.82
N VAL A 48 -1.89 -7.50 -7.09
CA VAL A 48 -2.00 -6.29 -7.91
C VAL A 48 -3.00 -5.32 -7.27
N LYS A 49 -4.18 -5.80 -6.85
CA LYS A 49 -5.17 -4.97 -6.18
C LYS A 49 -4.59 -4.35 -4.90
N ALA A 50 -3.96 -5.15 -4.04
CA ALA A 50 -3.39 -4.66 -2.79
C ALA A 50 -2.31 -3.59 -3.04
N LEU A 51 -1.41 -3.80 -4.01
CA LEU A 51 -0.40 -2.80 -4.34
C LEU A 51 -1.01 -1.53 -4.95
N THR A 52 -2.07 -1.66 -5.76
CA THR A 52 -2.81 -0.50 -6.28
C THR A 52 -3.49 0.29 -5.16
N ASP A 53 -4.14 -0.40 -4.22
CA ASP A 53 -4.76 0.22 -3.04
C ASP A 53 -3.70 0.97 -2.20
N MET A 54 -2.52 0.36 -2.00
CA MET A 54 -1.38 1.01 -1.31
C MET A 54 -0.92 2.27 -2.04
N ARG A 55 -0.80 2.20 -3.38
CA ARG A 55 -0.35 3.33 -4.19
C ARG A 55 -1.31 4.51 -4.05
N SER A 56 -2.62 4.27 -4.19
CA SER A 56 -3.64 5.31 -4.05
C SER A 56 -3.68 5.90 -2.64
N ALA A 57 -3.56 5.08 -1.59
CA ALA A 57 -3.51 5.57 -0.21
C ALA A 57 -2.25 6.40 0.06
N ALA A 58 -1.08 6.02 -0.50
CA ALA A 58 0.14 6.81 -0.38
C ALA A 58 0.03 8.16 -1.13
N GLU A 59 -0.60 8.18 -2.30
CA GLU A 59 -0.87 9.42 -3.04
C GLU A 59 -1.84 10.33 -2.26
N ASN A 60 -2.90 9.79 -1.66
CA ASN A 60 -3.81 10.56 -0.84
C ASN A 60 -3.11 11.10 0.42
N ALA A 61 -2.38 10.25 1.15
CA ALA A 61 -1.60 10.63 2.33
C ALA A 61 -0.60 11.76 2.04
N LYS A 62 -0.03 11.78 0.83
CA LYS A 62 0.92 12.81 0.39
C LYS A 62 0.29 14.20 0.28
N THR A 63 -1.03 14.29 0.11
CA THR A 63 -1.77 15.55 0.10
C THR A 63 -2.10 16.06 1.50
N GLN A 64 -2.04 15.19 2.52
CA GLN A 64 -2.41 15.50 3.89
C GLN A 64 -1.24 16.08 4.70
N THR A 65 -1.57 16.64 5.86
CA THR A 65 -0.60 17.13 6.86
C THR A 65 -0.64 16.18 8.06
N PRO A 66 0.49 15.55 8.45
CA PRO A 66 0.54 14.74 9.65
C PRO A 66 0.57 15.60 10.92
N ASP A 67 0.07 15.06 12.03
CA ASP A 67 -0.09 15.75 13.31
C ASP A 67 1.18 16.49 13.77
N LYS A 68 2.37 15.88 13.60
CA LYS A 68 3.66 16.49 13.98
C LYS A 68 3.99 17.77 13.20
N LEU A 69 3.39 17.98 12.04
CA LEU A 69 3.63 19.12 11.16
C LEU A 69 2.41 20.05 11.08
N GLU A 70 1.42 19.89 11.96
CA GLU A 70 0.32 20.86 12.08
C GLU A 70 0.85 22.26 12.36
N GLY A 71 0.25 23.25 11.70
CA GLY A 71 0.69 24.65 11.78
C GLY A 71 1.95 24.99 10.98
N GLN A 72 2.66 24.01 10.42
CA GLN A 72 3.76 24.29 9.51
C GLN A 72 3.25 24.75 8.13
N ALA A 73 4.04 25.59 7.47
CA ALA A 73 3.74 26.02 6.11
C ALA A 73 3.82 24.82 5.14
N ALA A 74 2.90 24.74 4.18
CA ALA A 74 2.84 23.65 3.21
C ALA A 74 4.14 23.47 2.38
N GLY A 75 4.92 24.54 2.22
CA GLY A 75 6.21 24.57 1.53
C GLY A 75 7.45 24.52 2.45
N SER A 76 7.27 24.28 3.75
CA SER A 76 8.35 24.08 4.72
C SER A 76 9.27 22.92 4.31
N ALA A 77 10.49 22.92 4.84
CA ALA A 77 11.45 21.84 4.57
C ALA A 77 10.90 20.49 5.06
N GLU A 78 10.25 20.49 6.22
CA GLU A 78 9.69 19.30 6.86
C GLU A 78 8.50 18.73 6.08
N MET A 79 7.60 19.58 5.56
CA MET A 79 6.53 19.11 4.67
C MET A 79 7.07 18.56 3.36
N LYS A 80 8.17 19.10 2.83
CA LYS A 80 8.84 18.54 1.64
C LYS A 80 9.46 17.19 1.95
N ASP A 81 10.12 17.04 3.10
CA ASP A 81 10.71 15.78 3.54
C ASP A 81 9.63 14.69 3.76
N TYR A 82 8.47 15.07 4.34
CA TYR A 82 7.32 14.18 4.47
C TYR A 82 6.85 13.65 3.11
N ARG A 83 6.62 14.56 2.14
CA ARG A 83 6.18 14.18 0.79
C ARG A 83 7.24 13.34 0.07
N ALA A 84 8.52 13.61 0.29
CA ALA A 84 9.61 12.82 -0.27
C ALA A 84 9.66 11.39 0.28
N GLN A 85 9.33 11.17 1.55
CA GLN A 85 9.20 9.81 2.10
C GLN A 85 8.05 9.03 1.44
N LEU A 86 6.92 9.69 1.17
CA LEU A 86 5.82 9.05 0.46
C LEU A 86 6.16 8.81 -1.02
N ASP A 87 6.89 9.70 -1.67
CA ASP A 87 7.40 9.46 -3.03
C ASP A 87 8.33 8.25 -3.10
N LYS A 88 9.22 8.10 -2.11
CA LYS A 88 10.07 6.90 -1.96
C LYS A 88 9.21 5.63 -1.83
N LEU A 89 8.18 5.66 -1.00
CA LEU A 89 7.27 4.52 -0.82
C LEU A 89 6.50 4.20 -2.12
N ILE A 90 5.96 5.22 -2.80
CA ILE A 90 5.25 5.07 -4.08
C ILE A 90 6.15 4.43 -5.13
N GLY A 91 7.42 4.87 -5.26
CA GLY A 91 8.36 4.26 -6.21
C GLY A 91 8.66 2.78 -5.93
N GLN A 92 8.74 2.39 -4.65
CA GLN A 92 8.89 0.98 -4.25
C GLN A 92 7.62 0.18 -4.58
N ILE A 93 6.43 0.74 -4.35
CA ILE A 93 5.14 0.14 -4.72
C ILE A 93 5.04 -0.04 -6.24
N ASP A 94 5.39 0.97 -7.03
CA ASP A 94 5.38 0.92 -8.50
C ASP A 94 6.30 -0.17 -9.03
N THR A 95 7.48 -0.34 -8.42
CA THR A 95 8.41 -1.43 -8.76
C THR A 95 7.79 -2.80 -8.47
N SER A 96 7.16 -2.96 -7.30
CA SER A 96 6.47 -4.20 -6.93
C SER A 96 5.25 -4.47 -7.84
N LEU A 97 4.51 -3.42 -8.22
CA LEU A 97 3.39 -3.50 -9.17
C LEU A 97 3.85 -4.00 -10.53
N LYS A 98 4.98 -3.49 -11.03
CA LYS A 98 5.53 -3.91 -12.31
C LYS A 98 5.87 -5.41 -12.31
N LEU A 99 6.48 -5.90 -11.23
CA LEU A 99 6.81 -7.32 -11.04
C LEU A 99 5.54 -8.18 -10.93
N ALA A 100 4.56 -7.75 -10.12
CA ALA A 100 3.29 -8.46 -9.98
C ALA A 100 2.53 -8.56 -11.32
N ASN A 101 2.49 -7.45 -12.08
CA ASN A 101 1.86 -7.41 -13.39
C ASN A 101 2.54 -8.31 -14.43
N SER A 102 3.87 -8.45 -14.39
CA SER A 102 4.59 -9.42 -15.24
C SER A 102 4.45 -10.87 -14.79
N GLY A 103 3.83 -11.12 -13.63
CA GLY A 103 3.64 -12.46 -13.06
C GLY A 103 4.74 -12.90 -12.10
N ASP A 104 5.72 -12.04 -11.82
CA ASP A 104 6.77 -12.30 -10.83
C ASP A 104 6.31 -11.90 -9.42
N LEU A 105 5.46 -12.74 -8.82
CA LEU A 105 4.92 -12.49 -7.48
C LEU A 105 5.98 -12.61 -6.38
N SER A 106 6.99 -13.47 -6.59
CA SER A 106 8.10 -13.62 -5.65
C SER A 106 8.99 -12.37 -5.64
N GLY A 107 9.33 -11.84 -6.81
CA GLY A 107 10.07 -10.59 -6.93
C GLY A 107 9.30 -9.40 -6.35
N ALA A 108 7.98 -9.34 -6.59
CA ALA A 108 7.13 -8.31 -5.99
C ALA A 108 7.15 -8.36 -4.45
N LYS A 109 7.07 -9.57 -3.86
CA LYS A 109 7.19 -9.76 -2.39
C LYS A 109 8.56 -9.37 -1.87
N GLU A 110 9.62 -9.69 -2.61
CA GLU A 110 10.99 -9.33 -2.22
C GLU A 110 11.18 -7.81 -2.19
N GLU A 111 10.74 -7.11 -3.23
CA GLU A 111 10.77 -5.64 -3.27
C GLU A 111 9.93 -5.04 -2.13
N ALA A 112 8.76 -5.61 -1.86
CA ALA A 112 7.86 -5.16 -0.80
C ALA A 112 8.45 -5.27 0.62
N LYS A 113 9.51 -6.06 0.84
CA LYS A 113 10.22 -6.07 2.13
C LYS A 113 10.80 -4.70 2.50
N LYS A 114 11.12 -3.87 1.50
CA LYS A 114 11.66 -2.51 1.70
C LYS A 114 10.62 -1.53 2.25
N PHE A 115 9.32 -1.81 2.08
CA PHE A 115 8.26 -0.89 2.48
C PHE A 115 8.28 -0.63 3.98
N ALA A 116 8.56 -1.66 4.79
CA ALA A 116 8.62 -1.53 6.24
C ALA A 116 9.71 -0.56 6.69
N ALA A 117 10.89 -0.60 6.06
CA ALA A 117 11.97 0.32 6.37
C ALA A 117 11.59 1.77 6.05
N THR A 118 11.03 2.04 4.86
CA THR A 118 10.55 3.38 4.49
C THR A 118 9.45 3.87 5.42
N ARG A 119 8.49 3.00 5.79
CA ARG A 119 7.45 3.31 6.77
C ARG A 119 8.06 3.70 8.12
N ASP A 120 9.01 2.92 8.63
CA ASP A 120 9.58 3.14 9.95
C ASP A 120 10.43 4.43 10.00
N GLU A 121 11.17 4.72 8.93
CA GLU A 121 11.87 6.00 8.74
C GLU A 121 10.89 7.18 8.72
N GLY A 122 9.79 7.08 7.96
CA GLY A 122 8.77 8.11 7.86
C GLY A 122 8.03 8.33 9.18
N HIS A 123 7.53 7.26 9.81
CA HIS A 123 6.85 7.32 11.10
C HIS A 123 7.73 7.95 12.17
N LYS A 124 9.00 7.56 12.29
CA LYS A 124 9.91 8.14 13.28
C LYS A 124 9.97 9.67 13.20
N LYS A 125 9.91 10.23 11.99
CA LYS A 125 10.00 11.68 11.75
C LYS A 125 8.64 12.38 11.89
N PHE A 126 7.57 11.79 11.36
CA PHE A 126 6.31 12.50 11.09
C PHE A 126 5.09 11.99 11.86
N ARG A 127 5.22 10.91 12.64
CA ARG A 127 4.19 10.37 13.54
C ARG A 127 4.70 10.32 14.97
#